data_AF-A0A5J4VRT2-F1
#
_entry.id   AF-A0A5J4VRT2-F1
#
_cell.length_a   1.000
_cell.length_b   1.000
_cell.length_c   1.000
_cell.angle_alpha   90.00
_cell.angle_beta   90.00
_cell.angle_gamma   90.00
#
_symmetry.space_group_name_H-M   'P 1'
#
loop_
_entity.id
_entity.type
_entity.pdbx_description
1 polymer ?
#
loop_
_entity_poly.entity_id
_entity_poly.type
_entity_poly.pdbx_seq_one_letter_code
_entity_poly.pdbx_strand_id
1 'polypeptide(L)'
;MTFLDKYIVDKESAQDKMSRVNYEKQRQGYEPIKDYPRYLINDQLTVWDTKLDREVNPQSKKSRSGGLIGRQIRLNDINGKRYDLSFSYLVAKQFIPNEDINKNKIFHLDNDLENDTVDNLLWINNNQQQFVQLVIEPEFEITTTQPWKIRRIADGFEPSINQKIDGYMQVTLNNRTYGLRRLVALQFIPNDDPEHKTQCDHQNHRRSDNQLTNLRWVTVSQNNLNKGQIHRSNIEYVYVDVIDDECIVVNELIIKFTTYRIPAIEEQQNILIIEVIIKAGT
;
A
#
# COMPACT_ATOMS: atom_id res chain seq x y z
N MET A 1 -5.58 52.00 50.49
CA MET A 1 -5.06 50.68 50.08
C MET A 1 -4.99 49.81 51.31
N THR A 2 -5.98 48.96 51.52
CA THR A 2 -6.06 48.05 52.67
C THR A 2 -5.08 46.90 52.48
N PHE A 3 -4.46 46.46 53.56
CA PHE A 3 -3.46 45.38 53.66
C PHE A 3 -3.95 43.99 53.19
N LEU A 4 -5.13 43.88 52.56
CA LEU A 4 -5.73 42.63 52.10
C LEU A 4 -5.34 42.22 50.66
N ASP A 5 -4.80 43.12 49.84
CA ASP A 5 -4.57 42.84 48.42
C ASP A 5 -3.23 42.14 48.13
N LYS A 6 -2.47 41.70 49.16
CA LYS A 6 -1.11 41.15 49.00
C LYS A 6 -0.98 39.64 49.23
N TYR A 7 -2.06 38.93 49.52
CA TYR A 7 -2.04 37.48 49.78
C TYR A 7 -3.30 36.78 49.25
N ILE A 8 -3.49 36.77 47.92
CA ILE A 8 -4.17 35.64 47.28
C ILE A 8 -3.04 34.71 46.83
N VAL A 9 -2.49 33.96 47.77
CA VAL A 9 -1.66 32.80 47.46
C VAL A 9 -2.64 31.66 47.22
N ASP A 10 -2.84 31.32 45.95
CA ASP A 10 -3.57 30.12 45.54
C ASP A 10 -2.95 28.89 46.23
N LYS A 11 -3.57 28.44 47.32
CA LYS A 11 -3.25 27.17 47.95
C LYS A 11 -3.96 26.07 47.17
N GLU A 12 -3.34 25.65 46.08
CA GLU A 12 -3.74 24.44 45.37
C GLU A 12 -3.68 23.21 46.31
N SER A 13 -4.77 22.44 46.39
CA SER A 13 -4.87 21.32 47.32
C SER A 13 -3.93 20.18 46.92
N ALA A 14 -3.56 19.30 47.86
CA ALA A 14 -2.75 18.12 47.55
C ALA A 14 -3.43 17.20 46.52
N GLN A 15 -4.77 17.17 46.52
CA GLN A 15 -5.56 16.42 45.54
C GLN A 15 -5.46 17.04 44.15
N ASP A 16 -5.51 18.37 44.04
CA ASP A 16 -5.35 19.09 42.77
C ASP A 16 -3.93 18.91 42.21
N LYS A 17 -2.91 18.99 43.08
CA LYS A 17 -1.52 18.71 42.71
C LYS A 17 -1.32 17.27 42.25
N MET A 18 -1.87 16.29 42.97
CA MET A 18 -1.78 14.87 42.58
C MET A 18 -2.52 14.61 41.26
N SER A 19 -3.66 15.27 41.06
CA SER A 19 -4.43 15.19 39.81
C SER A 19 -3.65 15.80 38.64
N ARG A 20 -3.02 16.96 38.83
CA ARG A 20 -2.12 17.58 37.84
C ARG A 20 -0.91 16.70 37.53
N VAL A 21 -0.23 16.19 38.55
CA VAL A 21 0.93 15.30 38.35
C VAL A 21 0.54 14.02 37.62
N ASN A 22 -0.62 13.43 37.94
CA ASN A 22 -1.13 12.27 37.21
C ASN A 22 -1.52 12.62 35.77
N TYR A 23 -2.13 13.79 35.55
CA TYR A 23 -2.46 14.32 34.22
C TYR A 23 -1.20 14.56 33.37
N GLU A 24 -0.16 15.14 33.94
CA GLU A 24 1.14 15.36 33.29
C GLU A 24 1.86 14.03 33.00
N LYS A 25 1.82 13.07 33.93
CA LYS A 25 2.38 11.72 33.71
C LYS A 25 1.66 10.96 32.58
N GLN A 26 0.33 11.06 32.48
CA GLN A 26 -0.44 10.43 31.40
C GLN A 26 -0.11 11.01 30.02
N ARG A 27 0.50 12.20 29.97
CA ARG A 27 0.84 12.94 28.75
C ARG A 27 2.35 13.06 28.55
N GLN A 28 3.14 12.30 29.30
CA GLN A 28 4.58 12.22 29.07
C GLN A 28 4.84 11.70 27.65
N GLY A 29 5.59 12.46 26.84
CA GLY A 29 5.85 12.14 25.43
C GLY A 29 4.91 12.83 24.42
N TYR A 30 3.91 13.57 24.89
CA TYR A 30 3.11 14.44 24.02
C TYR A 30 3.77 15.83 23.86
N GLU A 31 3.74 16.36 22.65
CA GLU A 31 4.17 17.72 22.34
C GLU A 31 3.07 18.52 21.62
N PRO A 32 3.02 19.86 21.77
CA PRO A 32 2.05 20.68 21.05
C PRO A 32 2.23 20.59 19.53
N ILE A 33 1.11 20.45 18.82
CA ILE A 33 1.10 20.49 17.35
C ILE A 33 1.41 21.91 16.88
N LYS A 34 2.36 22.06 15.96
CA LYS A 34 2.70 23.35 15.32
C LYS A 34 1.44 24.02 14.73
N ASP A 35 1.25 25.31 15.01
CA ASP A 35 0.08 26.13 14.66
C ASP A 35 -1.25 25.75 15.33
N TYR A 36 -1.30 24.64 16.08
CA TYR A 36 -2.50 24.13 16.75
C TYR A 36 -2.21 23.79 18.24
N PRO A 37 -1.74 24.75 19.06
CA PRO A 37 -1.19 24.48 20.40
C PRO A 37 -2.20 23.91 21.41
N ARG A 38 -3.51 23.96 21.11
CA ARG A 38 -4.56 23.26 21.87
C ARG A 38 -4.43 21.74 21.77
N TYR A 39 -3.85 21.24 20.69
CA TYR A 39 -3.76 19.82 20.41
C TYR A 39 -2.33 19.36 20.63
N LEU A 40 -2.20 18.18 21.20
CA LEU A 40 -0.91 17.54 21.42
C LEU A 40 -0.80 16.30 20.54
N ILE A 41 0.42 15.90 20.18
CA ILE A 41 0.72 14.67 19.44
C ILE A 41 1.93 13.97 20.07
N ASN A 42 1.95 12.64 20.05
CA ASN A 42 3.08 11.83 20.52
C ASN A 42 3.77 11.08 19.37
N ASP A 43 4.80 10.29 19.71
CA ASP A 43 5.57 9.46 18.77
C ASP A 43 4.76 8.30 18.16
N GLN A 44 3.65 7.87 18.79
CA GLN A 44 2.69 6.94 18.19
C GLN A 44 1.65 7.63 17.29
N LEU A 45 1.80 8.94 17.03
CA LEU A 45 0.90 9.76 16.23
C LEU A 45 -0.54 9.85 16.78
N THR A 46 -0.72 9.60 18.08
CA THR A 46 -1.97 9.84 18.78
C THR A 46 -2.14 11.34 18.99
N VAL A 47 -3.30 11.89 18.61
CA VAL A 47 -3.60 13.31 18.77
C VAL A 47 -4.60 13.53 19.90
N TRP A 48 -4.31 14.46 20.79
CA TRP A 48 -5.14 14.77 21.95
C TRP A 48 -5.63 16.21 21.96
N ASP A 49 -6.91 16.43 22.26
CA ASP A 49 -7.51 17.75 22.48
C ASP A 49 -7.49 18.12 23.97
N THR A 50 -6.64 19.09 24.35
CA THR A 50 -6.50 19.52 25.76
C THR A 50 -7.75 20.16 26.34
N LYS A 51 -8.62 20.76 25.50
CA LYS A 51 -9.83 21.46 25.95
C LYS A 51 -10.99 20.50 26.20
N LEU A 52 -11.15 19.51 25.33
CA LEU A 52 -12.22 18.51 25.43
C LEU A 52 -11.78 17.24 26.18
N ASP A 53 -10.50 17.17 26.53
CA ASP A 53 -9.86 16.06 27.21
C ASP A 53 -10.17 14.70 26.57
N ARG A 54 -9.90 14.61 25.26
CA ARG A 54 -10.14 13.40 24.48
C ARG A 54 -9.19 13.28 23.30
N GLU A 55 -9.04 12.06 22.82
CA GLU A 55 -8.36 11.76 21.57
C GLU A 55 -9.12 12.30 20.35
N VAL A 56 -8.38 12.70 19.33
CA VAL A 56 -8.89 13.15 18.03
C VAL A 56 -8.35 12.24 16.95
N ASN A 57 -9.21 11.34 16.48
CA ASN A 57 -8.82 10.34 15.50
C ASN A 57 -8.90 10.85 14.06
N PRO A 58 -7.80 10.76 13.27
CA PRO A 58 -7.86 11.01 11.84
C PRO A 58 -8.76 10.00 11.14
N GLN A 59 -9.53 10.44 10.15
CA GLN A 59 -10.52 9.65 9.43
C GLN A 59 -10.13 9.52 7.96
N SER A 60 -10.27 8.32 7.39
CA SER A 60 -10.04 8.07 5.96
C SER A 60 -10.99 8.91 5.11
N LYS A 61 -10.47 9.53 4.04
CA LYS A 61 -11.26 10.36 3.13
C LYS A 61 -11.17 9.83 1.71
N LYS A 62 -12.31 9.85 1.03
CA LYS A 62 -12.44 9.48 -0.38
C LYS A 62 -12.70 10.71 -1.23
N SER A 63 -12.23 10.66 -2.47
CA SER A 63 -12.57 11.62 -3.52
C SER A 63 -14.03 11.42 -3.94
N ARG A 64 -14.53 12.34 -4.79
CA ARG A 64 -15.86 12.21 -5.41
C ARG A 64 -16.02 10.94 -6.25
N SER A 65 -14.92 10.43 -6.83
CA SER A 65 -14.92 9.18 -7.60
C SER A 65 -14.78 7.93 -6.71
N GLY A 66 -14.73 8.09 -5.38
CA GLY A 66 -14.63 6.98 -4.44
C GLY A 66 -13.20 6.50 -4.17
N GLY A 67 -12.20 7.02 -4.89
CA GLY A 67 -10.79 6.71 -4.64
C GLY A 67 -10.31 7.29 -3.31
N LEU A 68 -9.51 6.54 -2.56
CA LEU A 68 -8.93 7.02 -1.30
C LEU A 68 -7.97 8.19 -1.58
N ILE A 69 -8.05 9.25 -0.78
CA ILE A 69 -7.15 10.41 -0.84
C ILE A 69 -6.31 10.60 0.43
N GLY A 70 -6.39 9.64 1.35
CA GLY A 70 -5.70 9.60 2.63
C GLY A 70 -6.54 10.07 3.81
N ARG A 71 -5.92 10.12 4.99
CA ARG A 71 -6.58 10.44 6.26
C ARG A 71 -6.63 11.95 6.51
N GLN A 72 -7.73 12.42 7.09
CA GLN A 72 -7.91 13.80 7.54
C GLN A 72 -8.14 13.88 9.03
N ILE A 73 -7.54 14.88 9.67
CA ILE A 73 -7.80 15.21 11.06
C ILE A 73 -8.42 16.60 11.17
N ARG A 74 -9.42 16.72 12.03
CA ARG A 74 -10.19 17.94 12.15
C ARG A 74 -9.84 18.71 13.41
N LEU A 75 -9.15 19.83 13.25
CA LEU A 75 -8.64 20.65 14.33
C LEU A 75 -9.26 22.06 14.29
N ASN A 76 -9.14 22.80 15.38
CA ASN A 76 -9.53 24.20 15.45
C ASN A 76 -8.28 25.06 15.60
N ASP A 77 -8.17 26.14 14.83
CA ASP A 77 -7.10 27.12 15.00
C ASP A 77 -7.23 27.89 16.33
N ILE A 78 -6.28 28.81 16.57
CA ILE A 78 -6.26 29.68 17.74
C ILE A 78 -7.50 30.59 17.86
N ASN A 79 -8.17 30.89 16.75
CA ASN A 79 -9.38 31.70 16.70
C ASN A 79 -10.66 30.85 16.85
N GLY A 80 -10.51 29.53 17.00
CA GLY A 80 -11.62 28.59 17.09
C GLY A 80 -12.21 28.16 15.74
N LYS A 81 -11.65 28.62 14.61
CA LYS A 81 -12.08 28.21 13.26
C LYS A 81 -11.62 26.78 12.99
N ARG A 82 -12.53 25.98 12.45
CA ARG A 82 -12.32 24.55 12.20
C ARG A 82 -11.68 24.32 10.84
N TYR A 83 -10.68 23.44 10.80
CA TYR A 83 -9.95 23.00 9.61
C TYR A 83 -9.99 21.48 9.50
N ASP A 84 -10.11 20.98 8.27
CA ASP A 84 -9.95 19.58 7.91
C ASP A 84 -8.56 19.45 7.25
N LEU A 85 -7.61 18.83 7.94
CA LEU A 85 -6.20 18.81 7.58
C LEU A 85 -5.78 17.42 7.12
N SER A 86 -4.92 17.33 6.12
CA SER A 86 -4.26 16.07 5.75
C SER A 86 -3.41 15.59 6.93
N PHE A 87 -3.67 14.39 7.42
CA PHE A 87 -2.99 13.88 8.60
C PHE A 87 -1.50 13.63 8.31
N SER A 88 -1.18 13.01 7.17
CA SER A 88 0.19 12.87 6.66
C SER A 88 0.98 14.18 6.64
N TYR A 89 0.36 15.27 6.20
CA TYR A 89 1.00 16.58 6.14
C TYR A 89 1.26 17.15 7.53
N LEU A 90 0.32 16.97 8.46
CA LEU A 90 0.48 17.37 9.85
C LEU A 90 1.65 16.61 10.50
N VAL A 91 1.69 15.28 10.32
CA VAL A 91 2.78 14.43 10.83
C VAL A 91 4.12 14.87 10.25
N ALA A 92 4.21 15.01 8.93
CA ALA A 92 5.44 15.44 8.27
C ALA A 92 5.88 16.84 8.73
N LYS A 93 4.95 17.78 8.88
CA LYS A 93 5.27 19.13 9.37
C LYS A 93 5.76 19.11 10.83
N GLN A 94 5.26 18.19 11.64
CA GLN A 94 5.68 18.04 13.03
C GLN A 94 7.07 17.41 13.12
N PHE A 95 7.26 16.24 12.51
CA PHE A 95 8.38 15.33 12.79
C PHE A 95 9.44 15.23 11.69
N ILE A 96 9.16 15.70 10.46
CA ILE A 96 10.08 15.55 9.32
C ILE A 96 10.63 16.92 8.93
N PRO A 97 11.94 17.19 9.14
CA PRO A 97 12.57 18.40 8.65
C PRO A 97 12.36 18.56 7.15
N ASN A 98 11.99 19.77 6.74
CA ASN A 98 11.89 20.12 5.33
C ASN A 98 13.01 21.10 4.96
N GLU A 99 14.09 20.56 4.40
CA GLU A 99 15.29 21.34 4.04
C GLU A 99 15.13 22.13 2.73
N ASP A 100 14.16 21.75 1.88
CA ASP A 100 13.91 22.39 0.60
C ASP A 100 12.48 22.93 0.56
N ILE A 101 12.35 24.25 0.62
CA ILE A 101 11.06 24.93 0.61
C ILE A 101 10.20 24.63 -0.62
N ASN A 102 10.80 24.14 -1.71
CA ASN A 102 10.07 23.74 -2.91
C ASN A 102 9.39 22.37 -2.77
N LYS A 103 9.81 21.55 -1.80
CA LYS A 103 9.14 20.29 -1.46
C LYS A 103 7.93 20.59 -0.57
N ASN A 104 6.75 20.64 -1.18
CA ASN A 104 5.52 21.07 -0.51
C ASN A 104 4.41 20.01 -0.52
N LYS A 105 4.70 18.81 -1.03
CA LYS A 105 3.78 17.67 -1.00
C LYS A 105 4.36 16.52 -0.20
N ILE A 106 3.47 15.69 0.31
CA ILE A 106 3.81 14.44 0.98
C ILE A 106 3.61 13.28 0.03
N PHE A 107 4.59 12.39 0.00
CA PHE A 107 4.56 11.10 -0.69
C PHE A 107 4.64 9.99 0.36
N HIS A 108 3.74 9.00 0.25
CA HIS A 108 3.78 7.76 1.01
C HIS A 108 4.66 6.76 0.26
N LEU A 109 5.77 6.35 0.87
CA LEU A 109 6.79 5.50 0.23
C LEU A 109 6.26 4.13 -0.17
N ASP A 110 5.32 3.59 0.58
CA ASP A 110 4.62 2.33 0.28
C ASP A 110 3.35 2.52 -0.55
N ASN A 111 3.04 3.76 -0.97
CA ASN A 111 1.80 4.11 -1.68
C ASN A 111 0.49 3.73 -0.92
N ASP A 112 0.57 3.46 0.38
CA ASP A 112 -0.59 3.33 1.27
C ASP A 112 -0.90 4.67 1.93
N LEU A 113 -1.99 5.30 1.51
CA LEU A 113 -2.41 6.61 1.98
C LEU A 113 -2.97 6.62 3.42
N GLU A 114 -3.11 5.45 4.06
CA GLU A 114 -3.46 5.32 5.47
C GLU A 114 -2.23 5.18 6.38
N ASN A 115 -1.06 4.82 5.81
CA ASN A 115 0.18 4.63 6.55
C ASN A 115 0.94 5.95 6.75
N ASP A 116 0.52 6.73 7.74
CA ASP A 116 1.08 8.04 8.03
C ASP A 116 2.34 8.02 8.92
N THR A 117 3.05 6.89 9.04
CA THR A 117 4.26 6.81 9.89
C THR A 117 5.38 7.69 9.37
N VAL A 118 6.18 8.26 10.29
CA VAL A 118 7.22 9.24 9.96
C VAL A 118 8.24 8.69 8.94
N ASP A 119 8.57 7.41 9.03
CA ASP A 119 9.49 6.70 8.14
C ASP A 119 8.88 6.37 6.76
N ASN A 120 7.55 6.44 6.61
CA ASN A 120 6.86 6.22 5.34
C ASN A 120 6.58 7.52 4.57
N LEU A 121 6.78 8.69 5.19
CA LEU A 121 6.44 9.98 4.58
C LEU A 121 7.69 10.69 4.05
N LEU A 122 7.57 11.26 2.84
CA LEU A 122 8.63 12.03 2.21
C LEU A 122 8.10 13.36 1.65
N TRP A 123 8.83 14.44 1.93
CA TRP A 123 8.63 15.73 1.28
C TRP A 123 9.06 15.65 -0.19
N ILE A 124 8.16 15.98 -1.11
CA ILE A 124 8.40 15.97 -2.56
C ILE A 124 7.94 17.28 -3.23
N ASN A 125 8.51 17.57 -4.39
CA ASN A 125 8.11 18.69 -5.25
C ASN A 125 7.18 18.19 -6.37
N ASN A 126 6.22 19.01 -6.80
CA ASN A 126 5.33 18.74 -7.94
C ASN A 126 6.04 18.63 -9.30
N ASN A 127 7.17 19.32 -9.45
CA ASN A 127 7.72 19.60 -10.78
C ASN A 127 8.90 18.69 -11.15
N GLN A 128 9.33 17.81 -10.25
CA GLN A 128 10.50 16.96 -10.45
C GLN A 128 10.26 15.55 -9.92
N GLN A 129 10.58 14.57 -10.76
CA GLN A 129 10.63 13.18 -10.37
C GLN A 129 11.67 13.00 -9.26
N GLN A 130 11.24 12.47 -8.11
CA GLN A 130 12.12 12.26 -6.97
C GLN A 130 12.68 10.85 -7.01
N PHE A 131 13.91 10.68 -6.54
CA PHE A 131 14.50 9.37 -6.33
C PHE A 131 14.43 9.01 -4.84
N VAL A 132 14.20 7.73 -4.56
CA VAL A 132 14.26 7.13 -3.22
C VAL A 132 15.14 5.90 -3.27
N GLN A 133 15.93 5.69 -2.22
CA GLN A 133 16.82 4.55 -2.10
C GLN A 133 16.03 3.23 -2.22
N LEU A 134 16.57 2.28 -2.97
CA LEU A 134 15.97 0.96 -3.11
C LEU A 134 16.16 0.13 -1.85
N VAL A 135 15.07 -0.45 -1.35
CA VAL A 135 15.10 -1.32 -0.15
C VAL A 135 15.97 -2.56 -0.37
N ILE A 136 15.88 -3.18 -1.55
CA ILE A 136 16.57 -4.46 -1.83
C ILE A 136 18.00 -4.30 -2.36
N GLU A 137 18.36 -3.11 -2.83
CA GLU A 137 19.66 -2.78 -3.42
C GLU A 137 20.06 -1.36 -2.98
N PRO A 138 20.51 -1.17 -1.72
CA PRO A 138 20.69 0.17 -1.13
C PRO A 138 21.72 1.06 -1.83
N GLU A 139 22.54 0.51 -2.71
CA GLU A 139 23.48 1.28 -3.56
C GLU A 139 22.78 2.01 -4.72
N PHE A 140 21.51 1.70 -4.96
CA PHE A 140 20.70 2.25 -6.02
C PHE A 140 19.48 3.01 -5.46
N GLU A 141 18.94 3.88 -6.29
CA GLU A 141 17.70 4.59 -6.03
C GLU A 141 16.77 4.50 -7.24
N ILE A 142 15.47 4.55 -6.98
CA ILE A 142 14.39 4.46 -7.98
C ILE A 142 13.50 5.69 -7.90
N THR A 143 12.92 6.07 -9.03
CA THR A 143 11.97 7.18 -9.09
C THR A 143 10.66 6.88 -8.34
N THR A 144 10.07 7.87 -7.67
CA THR A 144 8.80 7.72 -6.93
C THR A 144 7.58 7.59 -7.83
N THR A 145 7.69 7.98 -9.10
CA THR A 145 6.63 7.90 -10.11
C THR A 145 7.20 7.40 -11.44
N GLN A 146 6.32 7.00 -12.35
CA GLN A 146 6.71 6.63 -13.71
C GLN A 146 7.06 7.84 -14.60
N PRO A 147 7.90 7.66 -15.65
CA PRO A 147 8.54 6.40 -16.05
C PRO A 147 9.62 5.96 -15.06
N TRP A 148 9.67 4.66 -14.75
CA TRP A 148 10.64 4.14 -13.79
C TRP A 148 12.07 4.37 -14.27
N LYS A 149 12.88 5.04 -13.46
CA LYS A 149 14.33 5.10 -13.64
C LYS A 149 15.00 4.58 -12.38
N ILE A 150 16.10 3.88 -12.57
CA ILE A 150 16.95 3.39 -11.49
C ILE A 150 18.34 3.91 -11.77
N ARG A 151 19.03 4.40 -10.73
CA ARG A 151 20.42 4.84 -10.85
C ARG A 151 21.22 4.48 -9.61
N ARG A 152 22.52 4.26 -9.79
CA ARG A 152 23.46 4.04 -8.68
C ARG A 152 23.76 5.36 -8.00
N ILE A 153 23.75 5.37 -6.67
CA ILE A 153 23.92 6.58 -5.86
C ILE A 153 25.34 7.13 -6.01
N ALA A 154 26.35 6.25 -6.07
CA ALA A 154 27.75 6.64 -6.04
C ALA A 154 28.21 7.49 -7.23
N ASP A 155 27.69 7.23 -8.43
CA ASP A 155 28.16 7.85 -9.67
C ASP A 155 27.04 8.21 -10.66
N GLY A 156 25.77 8.01 -10.29
CA GLY A 156 24.62 8.32 -11.14
C GLY A 156 24.44 7.37 -12.33
N PHE A 157 25.13 6.23 -12.37
CA PHE A 157 24.98 5.26 -13.45
C PHE A 157 23.54 4.73 -13.54
N GLU A 158 22.90 4.90 -14.70
CA GLU A 158 21.53 4.46 -14.96
C GLU A 158 21.52 3.14 -15.76
N PRO A 159 21.34 1.97 -15.12
CA PRO A 159 21.20 0.71 -15.84
C PRO A 159 19.95 0.70 -16.73
N SER A 160 20.08 0.15 -17.93
CA SER A 160 18.96 0.05 -18.87
C SER A 160 17.91 -0.94 -18.39
N ILE A 161 16.64 -0.50 -18.42
CA ILE A 161 15.48 -1.36 -18.22
C ILE A 161 15.09 -1.95 -19.59
N ASN A 162 15.13 -3.27 -19.71
CA ASN A 162 14.91 -3.98 -20.96
C ASN A 162 13.66 -4.85 -20.92
N GLN A 163 12.99 -5.00 -22.06
CA GLN A 163 11.87 -5.93 -22.20
C GLN A 163 12.38 -7.29 -22.71
N LYS A 164 11.98 -8.37 -22.04
CA LYS A 164 12.19 -9.74 -22.50
C LYS A 164 11.25 -10.07 -23.66
N ILE A 165 11.57 -11.13 -24.40
CA ILE A 165 10.72 -11.68 -25.48
C ILE A 165 9.33 -12.08 -24.95
N ASP A 166 9.24 -12.52 -23.69
CA ASP A 166 7.99 -12.86 -23.02
C ASP A 166 7.17 -11.64 -22.56
N GLY A 167 7.64 -10.42 -22.83
CA GLY A 167 6.99 -9.16 -22.53
C GLY A 167 7.30 -8.56 -21.15
N TYR A 168 7.97 -9.29 -20.25
CA TYR A 168 8.32 -8.76 -18.93
C TYR A 168 9.51 -7.80 -18.97
N MET A 169 9.40 -6.70 -18.22
CA MET A 169 10.50 -5.75 -18.04
C MET A 169 11.48 -6.24 -16.96
N GLN A 170 12.78 -6.04 -17.16
CA GLN A 170 13.84 -6.40 -16.23
C GLN A 170 14.99 -5.39 -16.23
N VAL A 171 15.75 -5.36 -15.14
CA VAL A 171 16.94 -4.53 -14.95
C VAL A 171 18.02 -5.36 -14.26
N THR A 172 19.29 -5.12 -14.59
CA THR A 172 20.42 -5.77 -13.92
C THR A 172 21.11 -4.75 -13.01
N LEU A 173 21.14 -5.04 -11.71
CA LEU A 173 21.79 -4.25 -10.66
C LEU A 173 22.84 -5.16 -10.01
N ASN A 174 24.08 -4.70 -9.86
CA ASN A 174 25.16 -5.48 -9.22
C ASN A 174 25.25 -6.95 -9.69
N ASN A 175 25.23 -7.16 -11.01
CA ASN A 175 25.25 -8.48 -11.66
C ASN A 175 24.05 -9.39 -11.35
N ARG A 176 23.00 -8.87 -10.71
CA ARG A 176 21.74 -9.59 -10.46
C ARG A 176 20.61 -8.99 -11.27
N THR A 177 19.92 -9.84 -12.02
CA THR A 177 18.76 -9.42 -12.81
C THR A 177 17.48 -9.50 -11.98
N TYR A 178 16.75 -8.38 -11.97
CA TYR A 178 15.48 -8.21 -11.27
C TYR A 178 14.37 -7.98 -12.28
N GLY A 179 13.23 -8.65 -12.08
CA GLY A 179 12.00 -8.29 -12.80
C GLY A 179 11.48 -6.96 -12.28
N LEU A 180 11.24 -6.00 -13.18
CA LEU A 180 10.87 -4.63 -12.81
C LEU A 180 9.61 -4.59 -11.93
N ARG A 181 8.58 -5.38 -12.29
CA ARG A 181 7.34 -5.47 -11.49
C ARG A 181 7.60 -5.82 -10.03
N ARG A 182 8.51 -6.75 -9.78
CA ARG A 182 8.80 -7.23 -8.43
C ARG A 182 9.61 -6.19 -7.67
N LEU A 183 10.57 -5.55 -8.34
CA LEU A 183 11.37 -4.48 -7.75
C LEU A 183 10.49 -3.28 -7.35
N VAL A 184 9.58 -2.87 -8.23
CA VAL A 184 8.58 -1.82 -7.95
C VAL A 184 7.62 -2.22 -6.82
N ALA A 185 7.07 -3.44 -6.86
CA ALA A 185 6.14 -3.91 -5.83
C ALA A 185 6.80 -4.03 -4.44
N LEU A 186 8.05 -4.51 -4.36
CA LEU A 186 8.79 -4.58 -3.10
C LEU A 186 9.08 -3.19 -2.52
N GLN A 187 9.18 -2.17 -3.37
CA GLN A 187 9.46 -0.80 -2.95
C GLN A 187 8.20 -0.04 -2.51
N PHE A 188 7.10 -0.19 -3.26
CA PHE A 188 5.96 0.73 -3.21
C PHE A 188 4.60 0.04 -2.99
N ILE A 189 4.57 -1.25 -2.65
CA ILE A 189 3.30 -1.96 -2.42
C ILE A 189 3.43 -2.82 -1.16
N PRO A 190 2.75 -2.48 -0.06
CA PRO A 190 2.76 -3.31 1.14
C PRO A 190 2.17 -4.68 0.82
N ASN A 191 2.76 -5.70 1.43
CA ASN A 191 2.27 -7.07 1.34
C ASN A 191 1.55 -7.42 2.64
N ASP A 192 0.23 -7.57 2.56
CA ASP A 192 -0.63 -7.88 3.69
C ASP A 192 -0.52 -9.34 4.17
N ASP A 193 0.04 -10.22 3.34
CA ASP A 193 0.27 -11.63 3.67
C ASP A 193 1.57 -12.14 3.01
N PRO A 194 2.74 -11.75 3.55
CA PRO A 194 4.03 -12.06 2.93
C PRO A 194 4.38 -13.55 2.95
N GLU A 195 3.77 -14.33 3.84
CA GLU A 195 3.97 -15.77 3.94
C GLU A 195 3.32 -16.50 2.75
N HIS A 196 2.10 -16.10 2.37
CA HIS A 196 1.35 -16.80 1.32
C HIS A 196 1.34 -16.05 -0.02
N LYS A 197 1.31 -14.71 -0.03
CA LYS A 197 1.29 -13.86 -1.23
C LYS A 197 2.69 -13.53 -1.73
N THR A 198 3.38 -14.55 -2.20
CA THR A 198 4.79 -14.46 -2.61
C THR A 198 5.02 -13.97 -4.05
N GLN A 199 3.96 -13.90 -4.87
CA GLN A 199 4.03 -13.56 -6.29
C GLN A 199 3.54 -12.13 -6.54
N CYS A 200 4.20 -11.42 -7.46
CA CYS A 200 3.71 -10.13 -7.97
C CYS A 200 3.08 -10.37 -9.34
N ASP A 201 1.79 -10.05 -9.45
CA ASP A 201 0.94 -10.23 -10.63
C ASP A 201 0.54 -8.89 -11.25
N HIS A 202 0.26 -8.92 -12.56
CA HIS A 202 -0.26 -7.80 -13.34
C HIS A 202 -1.78 -7.95 -13.49
N GLN A 203 -2.55 -7.06 -12.88
CA GLN A 203 -4.02 -7.12 -12.87
C GLN A 203 -4.63 -7.10 -14.28
N ASN A 204 -4.09 -6.27 -15.17
CA ASN A 204 -4.55 -6.16 -16.57
C ASN A 204 -3.87 -7.17 -17.53
N HIS A 205 -3.05 -8.09 -17.00
CA HIS A 205 -2.27 -9.07 -17.75
C HIS A 205 -1.26 -8.50 -18.77
N ARG A 206 -1.04 -7.18 -18.81
CA ARG A 206 -0.02 -6.53 -19.63
C ARG A 206 1.31 -6.50 -18.90
N ARG A 207 2.22 -7.39 -19.31
CA ARG A 207 3.51 -7.65 -18.65
C ARG A 207 4.49 -6.47 -18.64
N SER A 208 4.31 -5.51 -19.54
CA SER A 208 5.10 -4.27 -19.62
C SER A 208 4.53 -3.13 -18.76
N ASP A 209 3.27 -3.24 -18.32
CA ASP A 209 2.61 -2.20 -17.53
C ASP A 209 2.92 -2.36 -16.04
N ASN A 210 3.94 -1.64 -15.59
CA ASN A 210 4.42 -1.69 -14.20
C ASN A 210 3.86 -0.54 -13.35
N GLN A 211 2.66 -0.03 -13.66
CA GLN A 211 1.98 0.97 -12.82
C GLN A 211 1.62 0.38 -11.46
N LEU A 212 1.77 1.16 -10.38
CA LEU A 212 1.47 0.69 -9.02
C LEU A 212 0.03 0.14 -8.93
N THR A 213 -0.91 0.83 -9.57
CA THR A 213 -2.33 0.42 -9.64
C THR A 213 -2.55 -0.89 -10.41
N ASN A 214 -1.60 -1.33 -11.22
CA ASN A 214 -1.70 -2.56 -12.00
C ASN A 214 -0.97 -3.74 -11.34
N LEU A 215 -0.15 -3.50 -10.32
CA LEU A 215 0.60 -4.54 -9.63
C LEU A 215 -0.14 -4.97 -8.35
N ARG A 216 -0.05 -6.26 -8.00
CA ARG A 216 -0.58 -6.79 -6.74
C ARG A 216 0.21 -7.99 -6.23
N TRP A 217 0.23 -8.18 -4.92
CA TRP A 217 0.71 -9.40 -4.27
C TRP A 217 -0.38 -10.47 -4.31
N VAL A 218 -0.03 -11.67 -4.79
CA VAL A 218 -0.94 -12.81 -4.90
C VAL A 218 -0.24 -14.09 -4.49
N THR A 219 -1.04 -15.08 -4.11
CA THR A 219 -0.57 -16.44 -3.87
C THR A 219 -0.17 -17.13 -5.18
N VAL A 220 0.61 -18.21 -5.08
CA VAL A 220 1.01 -19.02 -6.23
C VAL A 220 -0.20 -19.60 -6.96
N SER A 221 -1.23 -20.05 -6.22
CA SER A 221 -2.46 -20.62 -6.80
C SER A 221 -3.23 -19.58 -7.60
N GLN A 222 -3.43 -18.38 -7.05
CA GLN A 222 -4.09 -17.26 -7.73
C GLN A 222 -3.35 -16.88 -9.03
N ASN A 223 -2.02 -16.76 -8.98
CA ASN A 223 -1.22 -16.45 -10.17
C ASN A 223 -1.33 -17.55 -11.25
N ASN A 224 -1.46 -18.82 -10.86
CA ASN A 224 -1.62 -19.93 -11.80
C ASN A 224 -2.99 -19.92 -12.51
N LEU A 225 -4.04 -19.36 -11.90
CA LEU A 225 -5.34 -19.22 -12.57
C LEU A 225 -5.25 -18.34 -13.83
N ASN A 226 -4.35 -17.36 -13.85
CA ASN A 226 -4.12 -16.49 -15.01
C ASN A 226 -3.59 -17.28 -16.22
N LYS A 227 -2.84 -18.38 -16.01
CA LYS A 227 -2.39 -19.26 -17.11
C LYS A 227 -3.56 -19.99 -17.77
N GLY A 228 -4.55 -20.39 -16.96
CA GLY A 228 -5.74 -21.10 -17.43
C GLY A 228 -6.70 -20.22 -18.22
N GLN A 229 -6.78 -18.92 -17.91
CA GLN A 229 -7.67 -17.99 -18.62
C GLN A 229 -7.29 -17.78 -20.09
N ILE A 230 -6.00 -17.84 -20.43
CA ILE A 230 -5.52 -17.76 -21.83
C ILE A 230 -6.04 -18.96 -22.66
N HIS A 231 -6.25 -20.13 -22.05
CA HIS A 231 -6.76 -21.33 -22.72
C HIS A 231 -8.28 -21.52 -22.60
N ARG A 232 -8.96 -20.73 -21.75
CA ARG A 232 -10.40 -20.85 -21.46
C ARG A 232 -11.25 -19.77 -22.13
N SER A 233 -10.67 -18.92 -22.97
CA SER A 233 -11.38 -17.86 -23.70
C SER A 233 -12.54 -18.36 -24.59
N ASN A 234 -12.66 -19.68 -24.80
CA ASN A 234 -13.72 -20.32 -25.58
C ASN A 234 -14.72 -21.13 -24.73
N ILE A 235 -14.70 -21.03 -23.40
CA ILE A 235 -15.61 -21.77 -22.52
C ILE A 235 -16.57 -20.79 -21.86
N GLU A 236 -17.84 -20.84 -22.27
CA GLU A 236 -18.94 -20.10 -21.67
C GLU A 236 -19.42 -20.84 -20.41
N TYR A 237 -19.41 -20.16 -19.26
CA TYR A 237 -19.95 -20.70 -18.01
C TYR A 237 -21.42 -20.28 -17.91
N VAL A 238 -22.34 -21.25 -18.03
CA VAL A 238 -23.76 -21.05 -17.75
C VAL A 238 -24.00 -21.42 -16.29
N TYR A 239 -24.36 -20.42 -15.48
CA TYR A 239 -24.81 -20.65 -14.12
C TYR A 239 -26.31 -20.96 -14.16
N VAL A 240 -26.70 -22.09 -13.58
CA VAL A 240 -28.10 -22.50 -13.45
C VAL A 240 -28.50 -22.41 -11.98
N ASP A 241 -29.62 -21.74 -11.71
CA ASP A 241 -30.14 -21.57 -10.34
C ASP A 241 -30.80 -22.83 -9.79
N VAL A 242 -31.18 -23.75 -10.68
CA VAL A 242 -31.78 -25.05 -10.34
C VAL A 242 -31.06 -26.12 -11.15
N ILE A 243 -30.53 -27.11 -10.44
CA ILE A 243 -29.90 -28.29 -11.02
C ILE A 243 -31.04 -29.26 -11.35
N ASP A 244 -31.10 -29.77 -12.59
CA ASP A 244 -32.10 -30.76 -13.00
C ASP A 244 -31.98 -32.04 -12.14
N ASP A 245 -33.10 -32.70 -11.84
CA ASP A 245 -33.16 -33.94 -11.05
C ASP A 245 -32.44 -35.10 -11.76
N GLU A 246 -32.20 -34.99 -13.08
CA GLU A 246 -31.35 -35.92 -13.84
C GLU A 246 -29.83 -35.65 -13.71
N CYS A 247 -29.41 -34.58 -13.03
CA CYS A 247 -27.99 -34.24 -12.88
C CYS A 247 -27.29 -35.13 -11.85
N ILE A 248 -26.09 -35.58 -12.19
CA ILE A 248 -25.25 -36.38 -11.29
C ILE A 248 -24.31 -35.45 -10.51
N VAL A 249 -24.31 -35.58 -9.19
CA VAL A 249 -23.32 -34.93 -8.33
C VAL A 249 -21.95 -35.58 -8.57
N VAL A 250 -21.03 -34.84 -9.20
CA VAL A 250 -19.66 -35.30 -9.45
C VAL A 250 -18.74 -34.74 -8.37
N ASN A 251 -18.36 -35.57 -7.41
CA ASN A 251 -17.45 -35.19 -6.32
C ASN A 251 -15.98 -35.12 -6.79
N GLU A 252 -15.62 -35.90 -7.80
CA GLU A 252 -14.26 -35.94 -8.33
C GLU A 252 -14.28 -36.15 -9.84
N LEU A 253 -13.73 -35.18 -10.58
CA LEU A 253 -13.62 -35.21 -12.04
C LEU A 253 -12.16 -35.44 -12.43
N ILE A 254 -11.84 -36.64 -12.90
CA ILE A 254 -10.50 -36.98 -13.42
C ILE A 254 -10.56 -36.96 -14.94
N ILE A 255 -9.99 -35.92 -15.54
CA ILE A 255 -9.85 -35.83 -17.00
C ILE A 255 -8.46 -36.35 -17.38
N LYS A 256 -8.39 -37.44 -18.15
CA LYS A 256 -7.16 -37.95 -18.73
C LYS A 256 -7.10 -37.60 -20.21
N PHE A 257 -6.00 -36.96 -20.61
CA PHE A 257 -5.72 -36.67 -22.01
C PHE A 257 -4.72 -37.70 -22.52
N THR A 258 -5.13 -38.50 -23.50
CA THR A 258 -4.25 -39.48 -24.16
C THR A 258 -4.18 -39.11 -25.64
N THR A 259 -2.98 -38.75 -26.11
CA THR A 259 -2.72 -38.41 -27.51
C THR A 259 -2.19 -39.64 -28.25
N TYR A 260 -2.92 -40.07 -29.29
CA TYR A 260 -2.46 -41.13 -30.19
C TYR A 260 -1.87 -40.52 -31.45
N ARG A 261 -0.71 -41.05 -31.88
CA ARG A 261 -0.09 -40.69 -33.16
C ARG A 261 -0.36 -41.81 -34.16
N ILE A 262 -1.19 -41.55 -35.16
CA ILE A 262 -1.51 -42.52 -36.22
C ILE A 262 -0.44 -42.41 -37.31
N PRO A 263 0.35 -43.46 -37.59
CA PRO A 263 1.37 -43.41 -38.63
C PRO A 263 0.79 -43.95 -39.94
N ALA A 264 -0.02 -43.15 -40.63
CA ALA A 264 -0.24 -43.20 -42.08
C ALA A 264 -1.45 -42.35 -42.43
N ILE A 265 -1.20 -41.24 -43.12
CA ILE A 265 -1.98 -40.51 -44.15
C ILE A 265 -1.44 -39.06 -44.12
N GLU A 266 -1.13 -38.50 -45.29
CA GLU A 266 -0.39 -37.25 -45.52
C GLU A 266 -1.07 -35.95 -45.04
N GLU A 267 -2.12 -36.04 -44.23
CA GLU A 267 -2.69 -34.88 -43.53
C GLU A 267 -2.58 -35.08 -42.02
N GLN A 268 -1.76 -34.25 -41.38
CA GLN A 268 -1.54 -34.24 -39.94
C GLN A 268 -2.83 -33.85 -39.19
N GLN A 269 -3.70 -34.83 -38.93
CA GLN A 269 -4.76 -34.69 -37.94
C GLN A 269 -4.36 -35.45 -36.67
N ASN A 270 -4.00 -34.70 -35.63
CA ASN A 270 -3.92 -35.24 -34.28
C ASN A 270 -5.35 -35.38 -33.74
N ILE A 271 -5.79 -36.61 -33.48
CA ILE A 271 -7.08 -36.84 -32.82
C ILE A 271 -6.84 -36.81 -31.31
N LEU A 272 -7.49 -35.86 -30.62
CA LEU A 272 -7.53 -35.82 -29.16
C LEU A 272 -8.74 -36.63 -28.70
N ILE A 273 -8.51 -37.77 -28.05
CA ILE A 273 -9.57 -38.54 -27.40
C ILE A 273 -9.62 -38.10 -25.93
N ILE A 274 -10.77 -37.61 -25.50
CA ILE A 274 -11.02 -37.24 -24.10
C ILE A 274 -11.80 -38.39 -23.46
N GLU A 275 -11.15 -39.16 -22.59
CA GLU A 275 -11.83 -40.12 -21.73
C GLU A 275 -12.28 -39.41 -20.45
N VAL A 276 -13.59 -39.29 -20.27
CA VAL A 276 -14.19 -38.75 -19.04
C VAL A 276 -14.62 -39.94 -18.17
N ILE A 277 -13.87 -40.18 -17.09
CA ILE A 277 -14.22 -41.21 -16.10
C ILE A 277 -14.93 -40.52 -14.95
N ILE A 278 -16.23 -40.76 -14.82
CA ILE A 278 -17.05 -40.26 -13.70
C ILE A 278 -17.10 -41.37 -12.66
N LYS A 279 -16.49 -41.13 -11.49
CA LYS A 279 -16.72 -41.99 -10.32
C LYS A 279 -17.89 -41.42 -9.52
N ALA A 280 -19.05 -42.06 -9.62
CA ALA A 280 -20.16 -41.78 -8.73
C ALA A 280 -19.84 -42.37 -7.34
N GLY A 281 -19.95 -41.56 -6.28
CA GLY A 281 -19.99 -42.05 -4.90
C GLY A 281 -21.43 -42.39 -4.54
N THR A 282 -21.64 -43.56 -3.93
CA THR A 282 -22.89 -43.89 -3.24
C THR A 282 -23.12 -43.03 -2.01
#